data_AF-A0A4V1A6Z6-F1
#
_entry.id   AF-A0A4V1A6Z6-F1
#
_cell.length_a   1.000
_cell.length_b   1.000
_cell.length_c   1.000
_cell.angle_alpha   90.00
_cell.angle_beta   90.00
_cell.angle_gamma   90.00
#
_symmetry.space_group_name_H-M   'P 1'
#
loop_
_entity.id
_entity.type
_entity.pdbx_description
1 polymer ?
#
loop_
_entity_poly.entity_id
_entity_poly.type
_entity_poly.pdbx_seq_one_letter_code
_entity_poly.pdbx_strand_id
1 'polypeptide(L)'
;MRVLIYGAMLGLVLGCSDPVEQTKEPVASQDNYTVMLNGNTVGHLNVTTNLIPSGSQIKVDFDYKSNGRGPGSQESLTLDQQGVPTNWQISGNTTFGNSITEYMHSLGEKVSWQDATGSGEKTLQQSALYVPQNSSPYTQYILAKALMQTENKTMPALPAGQLSLEKLESLNIDTDGSKLNLMTYALAGANVNPDYLVVDSKQQFFAFITPQYIVIRQGFEAEEAQLRQLSAKYSTDRLGRGLYVAS
;
A
#
# COMPACT_ATOMS: atom_id res chain seq x y z
N MET A 1 -16.45 15.21 -86.90
CA MET A 1 -17.59 15.63 -86.06
C MET A 1 -17.02 16.31 -84.82
N ARG A 2 -17.51 17.51 -84.50
CA ARG A 2 -17.06 18.42 -83.40
C ARG A 2 -16.90 17.64 -82.07
N VAL A 3 -15.99 18.00 -81.15
CA VAL A 3 -16.17 19.08 -80.15
C VAL A 3 -14.83 19.36 -79.41
N LEU A 4 -14.52 20.64 -79.21
CA LEU A 4 -13.56 21.17 -78.23
C LEU A 4 -14.17 21.15 -76.82
N ILE A 5 -13.45 20.74 -75.76
CA ILE A 5 -13.69 21.23 -74.39
C ILE A 5 -12.37 21.41 -73.61
N TYR A 6 -12.17 22.67 -73.21
CA TYR A 6 -11.43 23.29 -72.11
C TYR A 6 -10.77 22.45 -71.02
N GLY A 7 -9.59 22.92 -70.61
CA GLY A 7 -8.92 22.54 -69.38
C GLY A 7 -9.59 23.05 -68.12
N ALA A 8 -9.34 22.35 -67.02
CA ALA A 8 -9.55 22.81 -65.66
C ALA A 8 -8.41 22.23 -64.80
N MET A 9 -7.56 23.13 -64.29
CA MET A 9 -6.50 22.84 -63.34
C MET A 9 -7.17 22.72 -61.96
N LEU A 10 -7.24 21.51 -61.41
CA LEU A 10 -7.82 21.25 -60.09
C LEU A 10 -6.68 21.13 -59.07
N GLY A 11 -6.44 22.22 -58.32
CA GLY A 11 -5.60 22.19 -57.12
C GLY A 11 -6.41 21.61 -55.95
N LEU A 12 -5.95 20.49 -55.39
CA LEU A 12 -6.51 19.91 -54.17
C LEU A 12 -5.54 20.19 -53.02
N VAL A 13 -6.07 20.94 -52.06
CA VAL A 13 -5.45 21.37 -50.81
C VAL A 13 -5.18 20.15 -49.93
N LEU A 14 -3.92 19.92 -49.57
CA LEU A 14 -3.53 18.98 -48.52
C LEU A 14 -3.99 19.55 -47.17
N GLY A 15 -5.15 19.09 -46.69
CA GLY A 15 -5.59 19.35 -45.32
C GLY A 15 -4.78 18.50 -44.34
N CYS A 16 -3.84 19.12 -43.62
CA CYS A 16 -3.25 18.51 -42.43
C CYS A 16 -4.36 18.31 -41.40
N SER A 17 -4.73 17.06 -41.16
CA SER A 17 -5.52 16.69 -39.99
C SER A 17 -4.49 16.41 -38.89
N ASP A 18 -4.40 17.29 -37.89
CA ASP A 18 -3.60 16.99 -36.71
C ASP A 18 -4.20 15.77 -36.01
N PRO A 19 -3.40 14.74 -35.67
CA PRO A 19 -3.92 13.60 -34.95
C PRO A 19 -4.34 14.05 -33.54
N VAL A 20 -5.61 13.81 -33.20
CA VAL A 20 -6.13 13.98 -31.85
C VAL A 20 -5.34 13.04 -30.94
N GLU A 21 -4.46 13.59 -30.13
CA GLU A 21 -3.73 12.85 -29.10
C GLU A 21 -4.75 12.39 -28.05
N GLN A 22 -5.20 11.14 -28.16
CA GLN A 22 -6.01 10.49 -27.14
C GLN A 22 -5.19 10.40 -25.86
N THR A 23 -5.42 11.32 -24.93
CA THR A 23 -4.97 11.20 -23.54
C THR A 23 -5.59 9.94 -22.97
N LYS A 24 -4.81 8.86 -22.91
CA LYS A 24 -5.15 7.62 -22.23
C LYS A 24 -5.34 7.97 -20.75
N GLU A 25 -6.59 8.03 -20.29
CA GLU A 25 -6.88 8.25 -18.88
C GLU A 25 -6.08 7.21 -18.06
N PRO A 26 -5.43 7.62 -16.96
CA PRO A 26 -4.67 6.68 -16.13
C PRO A 26 -5.61 5.59 -15.64
N VAL A 27 -5.30 4.35 -16.00
CA VAL A 27 -6.11 3.19 -15.62
C VAL A 27 -6.00 3.02 -14.10
N ALA A 28 -7.10 3.25 -13.41
CA ALA A 28 -7.24 2.94 -11.99
C ALA A 28 -7.17 1.42 -11.79
N SER A 29 -6.34 0.94 -10.86
CA SER A 29 -6.43 -0.45 -10.39
C SER A 29 -7.28 -0.51 -9.12
N GLN A 30 -7.99 -1.63 -8.94
CA GLN A 30 -8.75 -1.94 -7.74
C GLN A 30 -8.27 -3.27 -7.17
N ASP A 31 -7.91 -3.27 -5.90
CA ASP A 31 -7.49 -4.46 -5.15
C ASP A 31 -8.37 -4.60 -3.91
N ASN A 32 -9.00 -5.76 -3.75
CA ASN A 32 -9.91 -6.04 -2.63
C ASN A 32 -9.32 -7.09 -1.70
N TYR A 33 -9.53 -6.90 -0.41
CA TYR A 33 -9.00 -7.75 0.65
C TYR A 33 -10.08 -8.04 1.68
N THR A 34 -10.03 -9.25 2.23
CA THR A 34 -10.92 -9.74 3.27
C THR A 34 -10.23 -9.59 4.62
N VAL A 35 -10.94 -9.01 5.59
CA VAL A 35 -10.47 -8.93 6.98
C VAL A 35 -11.03 -10.13 7.73
N MET A 36 -10.15 -10.91 8.34
CA MET A 36 -10.49 -12.13 9.07
C MET A 36 -10.03 -12.05 10.53
N LEU A 37 -10.91 -12.48 11.43
CA LEU A 37 -10.64 -12.59 12.86
C LEU A 37 -10.95 -14.02 13.31
N ASN A 38 -9.94 -14.71 13.84
CA ASN A 38 -10.02 -16.12 14.26
C ASN A 38 -10.65 -17.02 13.17
N GLY A 39 -10.22 -16.86 11.92
CA GLY A 39 -10.72 -17.63 10.77
C GLY A 39 -12.10 -17.20 10.24
N ASN A 40 -12.76 -16.20 10.82
CA ASN A 40 -14.05 -15.70 10.34
C ASN A 40 -13.89 -14.38 9.59
N THR A 41 -14.55 -14.24 8.45
CA THR A 41 -14.65 -12.96 7.74
C THR A 41 -15.45 -11.95 8.57
N VAL A 42 -14.88 -10.78 8.81
CA VAL A 42 -15.44 -9.73 9.67
C VAL A 42 -15.45 -8.34 9.03
N GLY A 43 -14.89 -8.20 7.83
CA GLY A 43 -14.80 -6.91 7.16
C GLY A 43 -13.97 -6.95 5.89
N HIS A 44 -13.57 -5.77 5.44
CA HIS A 44 -12.89 -5.55 4.17
C HIS A 44 -11.78 -4.50 4.27
N LEU A 45 -10.88 -4.56 3.30
CA LEU A 45 -9.97 -3.48 2.95
C LEU A 45 -9.98 -3.39 1.42
N ASN A 46 -10.43 -2.26 0.88
CA ASN A 46 -10.51 -2.02 -0.55
C ASN A 46 -9.57 -0.89 -0.94
N VAL A 47 -8.79 -1.08 -1.99
CA VAL A 47 -7.79 -0.13 -2.44
C VAL A 47 -8.07 0.27 -3.88
N THR A 48 -8.08 1.56 -4.15
CA THR A 48 -8.04 2.10 -5.53
C THR A 48 -6.74 2.85 -5.73
N THR A 49 -5.99 2.50 -6.78
CA THR A 49 -4.72 3.15 -7.13
C THR A 49 -4.82 3.80 -8.49
N ASN A 50 -4.51 5.10 -8.56
CA ASN A 50 -4.37 5.86 -9.80
C ASN A 50 -2.91 6.25 -10.00
N LEU A 51 -2.34 5.92 -11.16
CA LEU A 51 -1.02 6.39 -11.52
C LEU A 51 -1.09 7.85 -11.97
N ILE A 52 -0.17 8.68 -11.47
CA ILE A 52 -0.02 10.08 -11.84
C ILE A 52 1.44 10.35 -12.24
N PRO A 53 1.76 11.40 -13.00
CA PRO A 53 3.14 11.65 -13.44
C PRO A 53 4.17 11.74 -12.30
N SER A 54 3.75 12.23 -11.13
CA SER A 54 4.58 12.36 -9.94
C SER A 54 4.63 11.12 -9.04
N GLY A 55 3.94 10.03 -9.39
CA GLY A 55 3.86 8.82 -8.58
C GLY A 55 2.48 8.16 -8.63
N SER A 56 1.80 8.05 -7.48
CA SER A 56 0.47 7.43 -7.42
C SER A 56 -0.43 8.07 -6.37
N GLN A 57 -1.73 8.11 -6.67
CA GLN A 57 -2.78 8.40 -5.70
C GLN A 57 -3.46 7.11 -5.27
N ILE A 58 -3.62 6.92 -3.97
CA ILE A 58 -4.23 5.72 -3.39
C ILE A 58 -5.39 6.15 -2.50
N LYS A 59 -6.52 5.45 -2.64
CA LYS A 59 -7.63 5.50 -1.68
C LYS A 59 -7.78 4.14 -1.02
N VAL A 60 -7.95 4.14 0.30
CA VAL A 60 -8.23 2.93 1.08
C VAL A 60 -9.55 3.09 1.80
N ASP A 61 -10.43 2.10 1.66
CA ASP A 61 -11.63 1.93 2.48
C ASP A 61 -11.45 0.67 3.33
N PHE A 62 -11.39 0.85 4.65
CA PHE A 62 -11.16 -0.21 5.60
C PHE A 62 -12.26 -0.19 6.66
N ASP A 63 -12.92 -1.33 6.87
CA ASP A 63 -13.86 -1.50 7.96
C ASP A 63 -13.89 -2.97 8.38
N TYR A 64 -13.96 -3.21 9.69
CA TYR A 64 -14.40 -4.52 10.18
C TYR A 64 -15.20 -4.37 11.47
N LYS A 65 -15.99 -5.39 11.79
CA LYS A 65 -16.75 -5.47 13.04
C LYS A 65 -16.55 -6.82 13.74
N SER A 66 -16.26 -6.77 15.02
CA SER A 66 -16.27 -7.90 15.96
C SER A 66 -17.20 -7.56 17.12
N ASN A 67 -18.21 -8.40 17.36
CA ASN A 67 -19.22 -8.20 18.40
C ASN A 67 -19.87 -6.80 18.35
N GLY A 68 -20.15 -6.30 17.13
CA GLY A 68 -20.78 -5.00 16.91
C GLY A 68 -19.87 -3.78 17.09
N ARG A 69 -18.56 -3.99 17.29
CA ARG A 69 -17.55 -2.93 17.43
C ARG A 69 -16.41 -3.12 16.44
N GLY A 70 -15.72 -2.06 16.07
CA GLY A 70 -14.54 -2.19 15.23
C GLY A 70 -14.23 -0.89 14.51
N PRO A 71 -12.95 -0.69 14.16
CA PRO A 71 -12.53 0.51 13.47
C PRO A 71 -13.12 0.56 12.07
N GLY A 72 -13.24 1.77 11.56
CA GLY A 72 -13.46 2.04 10.15
C GLY A 72 -12.68 3.28 9.76
N SER A 73 -11.97 3.24 8.64
CA SER A 73 -11.17 4.35 8.14
C SER A 73 -11.26 4.52 6.64
N GLN A 74 -11.31 5.77 6.20
CA GLN A 74 -11.08 6.18 4.83
C GLN A 74 -9.75 6.91 4.77
N GLU A 75 -8.89 6.47 3.84
CA GLU A 75 -7.57 7.03 3.65
C GLU A 75 -7.39 7.55 2.22
N SER A 76 -6.68 8.67 2.09
CA SER A 76 -6.28 9.25 0.81
C SER A 76 -4.79 9.58 0.86
N LEU A 77 -4.00 8.94 0.00
CA LEU A 77 -2.55 9.06 -0.04
C LEU A 77 -2.08 9.55 -1.41
N THR A 78 -1.02 10.34 -1.41
CA THR A 78 -0.18 10.56 -2.58
C THR A 78 1.21 10.03 -2.27
N LEU A 79 1.72 9.16 -3.14
CA LEU A 79 3.09 8.67 -3.10
C LEU A 79 3.89 9.33 -4.22
N ASP A 80 5.16 9.60 -3.97
CA ASP A 80 6.11 9.98 -5.02
C ASP A 80 6.54 8.77 -5.89
N GLN A 81 7.46 8.99 -6.83
CA GLN A 81 7.98 7.95 -7.72
C GLN A 81 8.78 6.86 -6.99
N GLN A 82 9.28 7.14 -5.79
CA GLN A 82 9.99 6.20 -4.92
C GLN A 82 9.03 5.43 -4.00
N GLY A 83 7.74 5.75 -4.05
CA GLY A 83 6.71 5.15 -3.20
C GLY A 83 6.66 5.75 -1.79
N VAL A 84 7.32 6.90 -1.56
CA VAL A 84 7.32 7.59 -0.27
C VAL A 84 6.07 8.48 -0.19
N PRO A 85 5.31 8.44 0.92
CA PRO A 85 4.15 9.31 1.11
C PRO A 85 4.54 10.79 1.12
N THR A 86 3.90 11.59 0.27
CA THR A 86 4.01 13.06 0.25
C THR A 86 2.76 13.74 0.80
N ASN A 87 1.63 13.04 0.80
CA ASN A 87 0.39 13.47 1.44
C ASN A 87 -0.35 12.24 1.96
N TRP A 88 -0.91 12.32 3.15
CA TRP A 88 -1.77 11.28 3.71
C TRP A 88 -2.87 11.94 4.52
N GLN A 89 -4.11 11.56 4.27
CA GLN A 89 -5.26 11.93 5.08
C GLN A 89 -5.96 10.66 5.53
N ILE A 90 -6.31 10.61 6.81
CA ILE A 90 -6.99 9.49 7.44
C ILE A 90 -8.16 10.05 8.24
N SER A 91 -9.35 9.52 7.97
CA SER A 91 -10.56 9.86 8.71
C SER A 91 -11.32 8.58 9.06
N GLY A 92 -12.06 8.60 10.17
CA GLY A 92 -12.80 7.41 10.57
C GLY A 92 -13.14 7.35 12.05
N ASN A 93 -13.19 6.14 12.58
CA ASN A 93 -13.37 5.87 13.98
C ASN A 93 -12.50 4.71 14.47
N THR A 94 -12.06 4.80 15.72
CA THR A 94 -11.40 3.70 16.43
C THR A 94 -12.41 2.61 16.80
N THR A 95 -11.93 1.45 17.25
CA THR A 95 -12.78 0.34 17.76
C THR A 95 -13.83 0.76 18.79
N PHE A 96 -13.53 1.79 19.60
CA PHE A 96 -14.41 2.30 20.65
C PHE A 96 -15.20 3.55 20.24
N GLY A 97 -15.20 3.91 18.96
CA GLY A 97 -16.04 4.97 18.40
C GLY A 97 -15.44 6.38 18.44
N ASN A 98 -14.24 6.57 18.98
CA ASN A 98 -13.57 7.89 18.92
C ASN A 98 -13.26 8.24 17.47
N SER A 99 -13.57 9.48 17.08
CA SER A 99 -13.29 9.96 15.72
C SER A 99 -11.78 10.04 15.47
N ILE A 100 -11.38 9.64 14.26
CA ILE A 100 -10.02 9.77 13.74
C ILE A 100 -10.00 10.94 12.76
N THR A 101 -9.05 11.84 12.93
CA THR A 101 -8.65 12.83 11.93
C THR A 101 -7.15 12.98 12.04
N GLU A 102 -6.44 12.44 11.07
CA GLU A 102 -4.99 12.40 11.04
C GLU A 102 -4.52 12.78 9.63
N TYR A 103 -3.44 13.55 9.54
CA TYR A 103 -2.85 13.92 8.26
C TYR A 103 -1.35 14.12 8.33
N MET A 104 -0.70 13.93 7.19
CA MET A 104 0.68 14.31 6.92
C MET A 104 0.76 14.98 5.56
N HIS A 105 1.58 16.01 5.45
CA HIS A 105 1.87 16.69 4.19
C HIS A 105 3.35 17.08 4.11
N SER A 106 3.95 16.84 2.95
CA SER A 106 5.31 17.25 2.61
C SER A 106 5.30 18.38 1.57
N LEU A 107 6.02 19.46 1.88
CA LEU A 107 6.33 20.56 0.97
C LEU A 107 7.85 20.68 0.83
N GLY A 108 8.39 20.04 -0.21
CA GLY A 108 9.84 19.90 -0.38
C GLY A 108 10.43 19.05 0.73
N GLU A 109 11.38 19.61 1.49
CA GLU A 109 12.02 18.93 2.63
C GLU A 109 11.24 19.11 3.94
N LYS A 110 10.24 20.00 3.97
CA LYS A 110 9.46 20.29 5.18
C LYS A 110 8.24 19.38 5.23
N VAL A 111 8.19 18.51 6.24
CA VAL A 111 7.04 17.64 6.51
C VAL A 111 6.32 18.12 7.76
N SER A 112 5.00 18.17 7.69
CA SER A 112 4.12 18.49 8.81
C SER A 112 3.06 17.40 8.97
N TRP A 113 2.65 17.13 10.20
CA TRP A 113 1.60 16.15 10.49
C TRP A 113 0.77 16.57 11.70
N GLN A 114 -0.40 15.96 11.80
CA GLN A 114 -1.27 16.00 12.97
C GLN A 114 -1.82 14.60 13.15
N ASP A 115 -1.62 14.04 14.34
CA ASP A 115 -2.16 12.75 14.73
C ASP A 115 -2.77 12.83 16.14
N ALA A 116 -3.10 11.68 16.72
CA ALA A 116 -3.69 11.58 18.07
C ALA A 116 -2.74 12.05 19.19
N THR A 117 -1.44 12.14 18.94
CA THR A 117 -0.41 12.59 19.90
C THR A 117 -0.16 14.10 19.82
N GLY A 118 -0.54 14.75 18.71
CA GLY A 118 -0.43 16.19 18.51
C GLY A 118 -0.01 16.57 17.10
N SER A 119 0.27 17.86 16.90
CA SER A 119 0.90 18.36 15.68
C SER A 119 2.41 18.22 15.75
N GLY A 120 3.05 18.01 14.62
CA GLY A 120 4.50 18.04 14.49
C GLY A 120 4.95 18.57 13.13
N GLU A 121 6.20 19.00 13.09
CA GLU A 121 6.87 19.45 11.88
C GLU A 121 8.34 19.04 11.94
N LYS A 122 8.91 18.70 10.78
CA LYS A 122 10.34 18.41 10.64
C LYS A 122 10.83 18.82 9.25
N THR A 123 11.97 19.49 9.20
CA THR A 123 12.76 19.63 7.97
C THR A 123 13.67 18.40 7.85
N LEU A 124 13.50 17.66 6.76
CA LEU A 124 14.23 16.44 6.46
C LEU A 124 15.63 16.77 5.92
N GLN A 125 16.64 16.06 6.44
CA GLN A 125 17.99 16.03 5.85
C GLN A 125 18.14 14.89 4.83
N GLN A 126 17.21 13.93 4.86
CA GLN A 126 17.09 12.80 3.96
C GLN A 126 15.64 12.29 4.00
N SER A 127 15.21 11.58 2.96
CA SER A 127 13.86 11.02 2.90
C SER A 127 13.51 10.18 4.14
N ALA A 128 12.27 10.31 4.60
CA ALA A 128 11.75 9.62 5.78
C ALA A 128 10.32 9.14 5.52
N LEU A 129 9.92 8.05 6.17
CA LEU A 129 8.56 7.51 6.09
C LEU A 129 7.71 7.97 7.27
N TYR A 130 6.52 8.49 6.98
CA TYR A 130 5.53 8.77 8.00
C TYR A 130 4.85 7.48 8.49
N VAL A 131 4.82 7.28 9.81
CA VAL A 131 4.14 6.15 10.46
C VAL A 131 2.84 6.66 11.09
N PRO A 132 1.69 6.48 10.42
CA PRO A 132 0.42 6.94 10.96
C PRO A 132 -0.03 6.17 12.21
N GLN A 133 -0.73 6.86 13.12
CA GLN A 133 -1.20 6.27 14.38
C GLN A 133 -2.48 5.46 14.22
N ASN A 134 -3.40 5.90 13.37
CA ASN A 134 -4.73 5.28 13.23
C ASN A 134 -5.06 4.88 11.79
N SER A 135 -4.16 4.15 11.14
CA SER A 135 -4.32 3.68 9.76
C SER A 135 -4.80 2.23 9.66
N SER A 136 -5.22 1.83 8.46
CA SER A 136 -5.45 0.43 8.09
C SER A 136 -4.14 -0.35 7.95
N PRO A 137 -4.19 -1.69 7.98
CA PRO A 137 -3.01 -2.54 7.74
C PRO A 137 -2.36 -2.39 6.36
N TYR A 138 -2.96 -1.66 5.43
CA TYR A 138 -2.34 -1.39 4.13
C TYR A 138 -1.09 -0.50 4.28
N THR A 139 -0.99 0.27 5.36
CA THR A 139 0.20 1.06 5.72
C THR A 139 1.47 0.23 5.70
N GLN A 140 1.45 -0.98 6.27
CA GLN A 140 2.62 -1.86 6.33
C GLN A 140 3.15 -2.20 4.93
N TYR A 141 2.26 -2.37 3.95
CA TYR A 141 2.65 -2.58 2.57
C TYR A 141 3.25 -1.33 1.93
N ILE A 142 2.66 -0.16 2.17
CA ILE A 142 3.20 1.13 1.68
C ILE A 142 4.63 1.34 2.20
N LEU A 143 4.83 1.17 3.50
CA LEU A 143 6.14 1.31 4.15
C LEU A 143 7.14 0.28 3.61
N ALA A 144 6.75 -0.98 3.51
CA ALA A 144 7.61 -2.04 2.98
C ALA A 144 8.02 -1.77 1.52
N LYS A 145 7.08 -1.33 0.67
CA LYS A 145 7.35 -1.05 -0.75
C LYS A 145 8.40 0.05 -0.92
N ALA A 146 8.32 1.12 -0.13
CA ALA A 146 9.33 2.17 -0.11
C ALA A 146 10.70 1.65 0.37
N LEU A 147 10.71 0.84 1.45
CA LEU A 147 11.95 0.25 1.96
C LEU A 147 12.60 -0.70 0.95
N MET A 148 11.82 -1.45 0.17
CA MET A 148 12.34 -2.31 -0.91
C MET A 148 13.15 -1.54 -1.96
N GLN A 149 12.87 -0.25 -2.18
CA GLN A 149 13.63 0.61 -3.10
C GLN A 149 14.97 1.09 -2.54
N THR A 150 15.21 0.95 -1.24
CA THR A 150 16.46 1.35 -0.59
C THR A 150 17.49 0.21 -0.62
N GLU A 151 18.77 0.54 -0.67
CA GLU A 151 19.86 -0.44 -0.67
C GLU A 151 19.83 -1.30 0.60
N ASN A 152 19.81 -0.65 1.77
CA ASN A 152 19.88 -1.30 3.08
C ASN A 152 18.53 -1.74 3.65
N LYS A 153 17.43 -1.54 2.92
CA LYS A 153 16.06 -1.84 3.40
C LYS A 153 15.71 -1.09 4.69
N THR A 154 16.22 0.13 4.85
CA THR A 154 16.00 0.99 6.02
C THR A 154 15.70 2.43 5.62
N MET A 155 14.88 3.13 6.39
CA MET A 155 14.63 4.57 6.22
C MET A 155 14.28 5.22 7.57
N PRO A 156 14.65 6.47 7.85
CA PRO A 156 14.14 7.19 9.02
C PRO A 156 12.61 7.20 9.06
N ALA A 157 12.07 7.20 10.26
CA ALA A 157 10.64 7.31 10.50
C ALA A 157 10.28 8.71 11.03
N LEU A 158 9.08 9.16 10.68
CA LEU A 158 8.40 10.28 11.32
C LEU A 158 7.30 9.72 12.24
N PRO A 159 7.13 10.29 13.45
CA PRO A 159 7.80 11.48 13.99
C PRO A 159 9.27 11.25 14.41
N ALA A 160 9.65 10.02 14.75
CA ALA A 160 11.00 9.65 15.15
C ALA A 160 11.29 8.16 14.90
N GLY A 161 12.57 7.79 14.97
CA GLY A 161 13.02 6.41 14.85
C GLY A 161 13.47 6.04 13.44
N GLN A 162 13.52 4.74 13.16
CA GLN A 162 13.96 4.17 11.90
C GLN A 162 13.13 2.92 11.62
N LEU A 163 12.71 2.75 10.36
CA LEU A 163 12.09 1.53 9.88
C LEU A 163 13.13 0.64 9.20
N SER A 164 12.94 -0.67 9.32
CA SER A 164 13.73 -1.69 8.62
C SER A 164 12.85 -2.81 8.09
N LEU A 165 13.19 -3.34 6.92
CA LEU A 165 12.47 -4.45 6.29
C LEU A 165 13.40 -5.66 6.12
N GLU A 166 13.04 -6.78 6.73
CA GLU A 166 13.75 -8.06 6.59
C GLU A 166 12.91 -9.02 5.75
N LYS A 167 13.51 -9.66 4.74
CA LYS A 167 12.89 -10.77 4.02
C LYS A 167 13.03 -12.04 4.87
N LEU A 168 11.92 -12.75 5.10
CA LEU A 168 11.90 -13.94 5.94
C LEU A 168 12.03 -15.22 5.11
N GLU A 169 10.98 -15.57 4.37
CA GLU A 169 10.94 -16.77 3.52
C GLU A 169 10.04 -16.60 2.30
N SER A 170 10.17 -17.54 1.37
CA SER A 170 9.29 -17.68 0.20
C SER A 170 8.41 -18.90 0.37
N LEU A 171 7.12 -18.76 0.09
CA LEU A 171 6.15 -19.87 0.06
C LEU A 171 5.44 -19.93 -1.29
N ASN A 172 4.86 -21.08 -1.61
CA ASN A 172 4.02 -21.25 -2.78
C ASN A 172 2.64 -21.69 -2.33
N ILE A 173 1.62 -21.14 -2.99
CA ILE A 173 0.22 -21.52 -2.82
C ILE A 173 -0.28 -22.06 -4.16
N ASP A 174 -1.01 -23.17 -4.12
CA ASP A 174 -1.64 -23.76 -5.30
C ASP A 174 -3.04 -23.14 -5.49
N THR A 175 -3.29 -22.56 -6.66
CA THR A 175 -4.47 -21.77 -6.99
C THR A 175 -5.04 -22.27 -8.30
N ASP A 176 -6.10 -23.09 -8.27
CA ASP A 176 -6.75 -23.68 -9.45
C ASP A 176 -5.77 -24.24 -10.51
N GLY A 177 -4.74 -24.98 -10.04
CA GLY A 177 -3.73 -25.59 -10.90
C GLY A 177 -2.55 -24.69 -11.29
N SER A 178 -2.50 -23.44 -10.82
CA SER A 178 -1.36 -22.52 -10.96
C SER A 178 -0.66 -22.32 -9.61
N LYS A 179 0.66 -22.12 -9.62
CA LYS A 179 1.43 -21.79 -8.41
C LYS A 179 1.59 -20.29 -8.25
N LEU A 180 1.13 -19.75 -7.13
CA LEU A 180 1.40 -18.38 -6.71
C LEU A 180 2.60 -18.37 -5.77
N ASN A 181 3.69 -17.74 -6.21
CA ASN A 181 4.88 -17.54 -5.37
C ASN A 181 4.71 -16.28 -4.52
N LEU A 182 4.94 -16.43 -3.22
CA LEU A 182 4.83 -15.35 -2.25
C LEU A 182 6.14 -15.20 -1.48
N MET A 183 6.35 -13.99 -0.98
CA MET A 183 7.46 -13.64 -0.10
C MET A 183 6.91 -13.00 1.16
N THR A 184 7.45 -13.41 2.30
CA THR A 184 7.11 -12.84 3.61
C THR A 184 8.20 -11.89 4.09
N TYR A 185 7.79 -10.84 4.78
CA TYR A 185 8.68 -9.82 5.32
C TYR A 185 8.31 -9.48 6.76
N ALA A 186 9.33 -9.10 7.54
CA ALA A 186 9.17 -8.43 8.82
C ALA A 186 9.48 -6.94 8.66
N LEU A 187 8.53 -6.09 9.00
CA LEU A 187 8.68 -4.64 9.10
C LEU A 187 8.87 -4.27 10.57
N ALA A 188 10.02 -3.72 10.93
CA ALA A 188 10.33 -3.29 12.30
C ALA A 188 10.48 -1.77 12.39
N GLY A 189 10.31 -1.24 13.62
CA GLY A 189 10.57 0.17 13.96
C GLY A 189 9.32 1.00 14.28
N ALA A 190 8.15 0.61 13.76
CA ALA A 190 6.88 1.26 14.08
C ALA A 190 6.29 0.80 15.42
N ASN A 191 6.54 -0.46 15.79
CA ASN A 191 6.00 -1.13 16.96
C ASN A 191 7.11 -1.90 17.71
N VAL A 192 6.84 -2.28 18.96
CA VAL A 192 7.76 -3.11 19.77
C VAL A 192 8.02 -4.47 19.10
N ASN A 193 6.98 -5.03 18.48
CA ASN A 193 7.08 -6.24 17.68
C ASN A 193 7.06 -5.87 16.20
N PRO A 194 7.79 -6.60 15.35
CA PRO A 194 7.69 -6.39 13.92
C PRO A 194 6.30 -6.77 13.43
N ASP A 195 5.85 -6.04 12.43
CA ASP A 195 4.67 -6.35 11.63
C ASP A 195 5.06 -7.33 10.51
N TYR A 196 4.20 -8.29 10.21
CA TYR A 196 4.46 -9.29 9.18
C TYR A 196 3.53 -9.10 7.98
N LEU A 197 4.13 -9.05 6.79
CA LEU A 197 3.39 -8.91 5.54
C LEU A 197 3.85 -9.95 4.52
N VAL A 198 2.96 -10.22 3.57
CA VAL A 198 3.13 -11.13 2.46
C VAL A 198 2.86 -10.38 1.18
N VAL A 199 3.73 -10.54 0.20
CA VAL A 199 3.59 -9.99 -1.15
C VAL A 199 3.77 -11.10 -2.18
N ASP A 200 3.19 -10.91 -3.36
CA ASP A 200 3.41 -11.83 -4.48
C ASP A 200 4.70 -11.51 -5.26
N SER A 201 4.95 -12.31 -6.29
CA SER A 201 6.11 -12.16 -7.19
C SER A 201 6.16 -10.83 -7.94
N LYS A 202 5.03 -10.11 -8.05
CA LYS A 202 4.96 -8.75 -8.62
C LYS A 202 5.09 -7.67 -7.53
N GLN A 203 5.46 -8.06 -6.31
CA GLN A 203 5.50 -7.22 -5.12
C GLN A 203 4.15 -6.56 -4.83
N GLN A 204 3.03 -7.16 -5.23
CA GLN A 204 1.70 -6.67 -4.86
C GLN A 204 1.31 -7.22 -3.49
N PHE A 205 0.61 -6.41 -2.69
CA PHE A 205 0.15 -6.81 -1.37
C PHE A 205 -0.71 -8.06 -1.45
N PHE A 206 -0.36 -9.07 -0.67
CA PHE A 206 -1.08 -10.34 -0.59
C PHE A 206 -1.76 -10.50 0.76
N ALA A 207 -1.03 -10.30 1.86
CA ALA A 207 -1.62 -10.35 3.19
C ALA A 207 -0.85 -9.55 4.24
N PHE A 208 -1.55 -9.05 5.25
CA PHE A 208 -1.00 -8.69 6.56
C PHE A 208 -1.39 -9.77 7.55
N ILE A 209 -0.42 -10.29 8.31
CA ILE A 209 -0.61 -11.52 9.09
C ILE A 209 -0.27 -11.33 10.56
N THR A 210 -1.19 -11.76 11.43
CA THR A 210 -0.97 -11.89 12.87
C THR A 210 -1.58 -13.20 13.37
N PRO A 211 -1.30 -13.63 14.61
CA PRO A 211 -1.84 -14.87 15.15
C PRO A 211 -3.37 -14.91 15.33
N GLN A 212 -4.08 -13.77 15.22
CA GLN A 212 -5.53 -13.70 15.45
C GLN A 212 -6.29 -12.88 14.40
N TYR A 213 -5.59 -11.97 13.72
CA TYR A 213 -6.13 -10.99 12.79
C TYR A 213 -5.35 -11.02 11.48
N ILE A 214 -6.04 -11.20 10.36
CA ILE A 214 -5.45 -11.26 9.03
C ILE A 214 -6.21 -10.34 8.09
N VAL A 215 -5.49 -9.63 7.23
CA VAL A 215 -6.04 -9.01 6.02
C VAL A 215 -5.43 -9.74 4.84
N ILE A 216 -6.25 -10.34 3.99
CA ILE A 216 -5.79 -11.21 2.90
C ILE A 216 -6.46 -10.84 1.59
N ARG A 217 -5.75 -10.96 0.47
CA ARG A 217 -6.28 -10.72 -0.87
C ARG A 217 -7.55 -11.55 -1.05
N GLN A 218 -8.62 -10.91 -1.52
CA GLN A 218 -9.91 -11.56 -1.70
C GLN A 218 -9.78 -12.76 -2.65
N GLY A 219 -10.44 -13.87 -2.30
CA GLY A 219 -10.35 -15.15 -3.03
C GLY A 219 -9.27 -16.11 -2.51
N PHE A 220 -8.47 -15.70 -1.52
CA PHE A 220 -7.43 -16.53 -0.90
C PHE A 220 -7.73 -16.85 0.58
N GLU A 221 -8.97 -16.67 1.04
CA GLU A 221 -9.36 -16.84 2.44
C GLU A 221 -9.06 -18.24 3.00
N ALA A 222 -9.00 -19.26 2.13
CA ALA A 222 -8.64 -20.63 2.50
C ALA A 222 -7.22 -20.74 3.09
N GLU A 223 -6.34 -19.78 2.79
CA GLU A 223 -4.93 -19.76 3.22
C GLU A 223 -4.75 -19.15 4.62
N GLU A 224 -5.82 -18.62 5.23
CA GLU A 224 -5.79 -17.95 6.55
C GLU A 224 -5.06 -18.79 7.60
N ALA A 225 -5.41 -20.07 7.71
CA ALA A 225 -4.91 -20.91 8.80
C ALA A 225 -3.40 -21.13 8.70
N GLN A 226 -2.89 -21.34 7.49
CA GLN A 226 -1.46 -21.48 7.22
C GLN A 226 -0.72 -20.17 7.53
N LEU A 227 -1.23 -19.04 7.03
CA LEU A 227 -0.61 -17.72 7.25
C LEU A 227 -0.63 -17.30 8.72
N ARG A 228 -1.69 -17.64 9.45
CA ARG A 228 -1.78 -17.40 10.89
C ARG A 228 -0.73 -18.19 11.66
N GLN A 229 -0.55 -19.48 11.34
CA GLN A 229 0.51 -20.31 11.93
C GLN A 229 1.90 -19.75 11.62
N LEU A 230 2.09 -19.24 10.41
CA LEU A 230 3.36 -18.63 9.99
C LEU A 230 3.72 -17.40 10.84
N SER A 231 2.76 -16.51 11.09
CA SER A 231 2.97 -15.35 11.97
C SER A 231 3.34 -15.74 13.41
N ALA A 232 2.73 -16.81 13.95
CA ALA A 232 3.04 -17.34 15.28
C ALA A 232 4.44 -17.94 15.34
N LYS A 233 4.85 -18.63 14.28
CA LYS A 233 6.22 -19.16 14.11
C LYS A 233 7.24 -18.02 14.11
N TYR A 234 7.05 -16.98 13.31
CA TYR A 234 8.00 -15.85 13.25
C TYR A 234 8.18 -15.15 14.59
N SER A 235 7.06 -14.97 15.32
CA SER A 235 7.09 -14.39 16.65
C SER A 235 7.93 -15.23 17.61
N THR A 236 7.78 -16.56 17.55
CA THR A 236 8.52 -17.53 18.38
C THR A 236 10.00 -17.54 18.02
N ASP A 237 10.34 -17.64 16.74
CA ASP A 237 11.72 -17.69 16.26
C ASP A 237 12.49 -16.42 16.64
N ARG A 238 11.87 -15.24 16.51
CA ARG A 238 12.49 -13.97 16.91
C ARG A 238 12.80 -13.92 18.40
N LEU A 239 11.84 -14.32 19.25
CA LEU A 239 12.04 -14.37 20.70
C LEU A 239 13.15 -15.37 21.07
N GLY A 240 13.19 -16.52 20.39
CA GLY A 240 14.27 -17.48 20.52
C GLY A 240 15.63 -16.86 20.17
N ARG A 241 15.75 -16.18 19.02
CA ARG A 241 16.99 -15.48 18.62
C ARG A 241 17.42 -14.41 19.63
N GLY A 242 16.47 -13.63 20.15
CA GLY A 242 16.76 -12.61 21.17
C GLY A 242 17.36 -13.18 22.46
N LEU A 243 16.97 -14.40 22.84
CA LEU A 243 17.51 -15.09 24.01
C LEU A 243 18.94 -15.61 23.80
N TYR A 244 19.33 -15.97 22.57
CA TYR A 244 20.69 -16.46 22.27
C TYR A 244 21.73 -15.34 22.08
N VAL A 245 21.31 -14.10 21.83
CA VAL A 245 22.22 -12.95 21.71
C VAL A 245 22.46 -12.26 23.07
N ALA A 246 21.63 -12.57 24.08
CA ALA A 246 21.71 -12.02 25.43
C ALA A 246 22.45 -12.93 26.46
N SER A 247 23.07 -14.03 26.00
CA SER A 247 23.85 -14.99 26.80
C SER A 247 25.33 -14.94 26.44
#